data_AF-A0A925MWC4-F1
#
_entry.id   AF-A0A925MWC4-F1
#
_cell.length_a   1.000
_cell.length_b   1.000
_cell.length_c   1.000
_cell.angle_alpha   90.00
_cell.angle_beta   90.00
_cell.angle_gamma   90.00
#
_symmetry.space_group_name_H-M   'P 1'
#
loop_
_entity.id
_entity.type
_entity.pdbx_description
1 polymer ?
#
loop_
_entity_poly.entity_id
_entity_poly.type
_entity_poly.pdbx_seq_one_letter_code
_entity_poly.pdbx_strand_id
1 'polypeptide(L)'
;MRYSTFISYNHRDRAWASWLHRALETWRVPKRLHGRDAPFGRIGERLPPVFRDREELATSADLAESVKQALAEAATLVVICSPNSAKSRWVDEEVRAFIAMGRQDRIRLVIVDGEPHSGDPATECLPPAILEMASEPLAADARRGQDGRSAAKLKLLAGILDVPYDELRQRETARRQRRLTLIAIASFIGFLAMGGLAVYALITRNEAVRQHELAQQRTLTSERTLEFMTGMFRVSDPSEARGETITAREIVDRGAAMLERGLDDEPAVKAELGITLSEVYGALGLYRRSDELIRQSLAVRHDQPEIRARQLAALGESQSRLGEYDAAIRNFSRAAQMLPEARIATPGLRARILAGLGQAQSAVG
;
A
#
# COMPACT_ATOMS: atom_id res chain seq x y z
N MET A 1 38.66 39.32 -19.61
CA MET A 1 39.11 38.24 -18.70
C MET A 1 39.06 36.93 -19.47
N ARG A 2 40.14 36.14 -19.43
CA ARG A 2 40.18 34.80 -20.05
C ARG A 2 39.68 33.72 -19.09
N TYR A 3 39.97 33.90 -17.80
CA TYR A 3 39.62 32.96 -16.75
C TYR A 3 38.53 33.53 -15.84
N SER A 4 37.58 32.68 -15.45
CA SER A 4 36.56 33.07 -14.46
C SER A 4 37.17 33.17 -13.07
N THR A 5 38.17 32.33 -12.79
CA THR A 5 38.75 32.16 -11.47
C THR A 5 40.21 31.71 -11.60
N PHE A 6 41.07 32.25 -10.76
CA PHE A 6 42.41 31.74 -10.45
C PHE A 6 42.36 31.10 -9.05
N ILE A 7 42.78 29.83 -8.92
CA ILE A 7 42.85 29.16 -7.62
C ILE A 7 44.27 29.23 -7.08
N SER A 8 44.46 30.01 -6.01
CA SER A 8 45.70 30.10 -5.24
C SER A 8 45.67 29.12 -4.06
N TYR A 9 46.72 28.31 -3.93
CA TYR A 9 46.81 27.25 -2.91
C TYR A 9 48.26 26.80 -2.67
N ASN A 10 48.53 26.23 -1.49
CA ASN A 10 49.77 25.52 -1.23
C ASN A 10 49.72 24.08 -1.80
N HIS A 11 50.83 23.54 -2.30
CA HIS A 11 50.93 22.16 -2.82
C HIS A 11 50.41 21.09 -1.84
N ARG A 12 50.53 21.30 -0.52
CA ARG A 12 49.99 20.40 0.51
C ARG A 12 48.45 20.35 0.51
N ASP A 13 47.80 21.36 -0.04
CA ASP A 13 46.34 21.48 -0.18
C ASP A 13 45.85 21.04 -1.57
N ARG A 14 46.68 20.34 -2.37
CA ARG A 14 46.34 19.93 -3.76
C ARG A 14 45.04 19.15 -3.85
N ALA A 15 44.72 18.32 -2.85
CA ALA A 15 43.46 17.57 -2.83
C ALA A 15 42.24 18.51 -2.86
N TRP A 16 42.30 19.62 -2.12
CA TRP A 16 41.26 20.65 -2.09
C TRP A 16 41.23 21.46 -3.39
N ALA A 17 42.39 21.85 -3.92
CA ALA A 17 42.47 22.56 -5.20
C ALA A 17 41.91 21.72 -6.36
N SER A 18 42.23 20.42 -6.40
CA SER A 18 41.72 19.49 -7.42
C SER A 18 40.22 19.31 -7.32
N TRP A 19 39.69 19.18 -6.10
CA TRP A 19 38.25 19.10 -5.87
C TRP A 19 37.54 20.38 -6.33
N LEU A 20 38.04 21.55 -5.92
CA LEU A 20 37.43 22.84 -6.22
C LEU A 20 37.45 23.12 -7.73
N HIS A 21 38.60 22.92 -8.38
CA HIS A 21 38.75 23.07 -9.82
C HIS A 21 37.71 22.24 -10.58
N ARG A 22 37.63 20.92 -10.31
CA ARG A 22 36.63 20.04 -10.92
C ARG A 22 35.20 20.48 -10.58
N ALA A 23 34.95 20.93 -9.36
CA ALA A 23 33.63 21.33 -8.90
C ALA A 23 33.11 22.58 -9.62
N LEU A 24 33.99 23.53 -9.95
CA LEU A 24 33.67 24.75 -10.70
C LEU A 24 33.52 24.46 -12.20
N GLU A 25 34.44 23.71 -12.81
CA GLU A 25 34.43 23.35 -14.24
C GLU A 25 33.19 22.54 -14.66
N THR A 26 32.72 21.64 -13.77
CA THR A 26 31.56 20.79 -14.06
C THR A 26 30.22 21.44 -13.74
N TRP A 27 30.22 22.61 -13.10
CA TRP A 27 28.98 23.23 -12.65
C TRP A 27 28.24 23.94 -13.79
N ARG A 28 26.93 23.71 -13.89
CA ARG A 28 26.07 24.35 -14.89
C ARG A 28 25.26 25.49 -14.29
N VAL A 29 25.40 26.66 -14.90
CA VAL A 29 24.73 27.88 -14.49
C VAL A 29 23.21 27.75 -14.67
N PRO A 30 22.39 28.17 -13.68
CA PRO A 30 20.95 28.25 -13.84
C PRO A 30 20.51 29.14 -15.01
N LYS A 31 19.59 28.65 -15.85
CA LYS A 31 19.06 29.37 -17.03
C LYS A 31 18.60 30.81 -16.73
N ARG A 32 18.02 31.04 -15.55
CA ARG A 32 17.54 32.35 -15.10
C ARG A 32 18.65 33.40 -14.86
N LEU A 33 19.92 32.97 -14.80
CA LEU A 33 21.08 33.85 -14.64
C LEU A 33 21.78 34.14 -15.98
N HIS A 34 21.41 33.43 -17.05
CA HIS A 34 22.05 33.61 -18.36
C HIS A 34 21.83 35.03 -18.87
N GLY A 35 22.88 35.64 -19.41
CA GLY A 35 22.86 37.00 -19.95
C GLY A 35 23.03 38.14 -18.93
N ARG A 36 23.00 37.85 -17.62
CA ARG A 36 23.38 38.85 -16.59
C ARG A 36 24.88 39.15 -16.68
N ASP A 37 25.27 40.32 -16.21
CA ASP A 37 26.68 40.71 -16.12
C ASP A 37 27.33 40.08 -14.89
N ALA A 38 28.62 39.71 -15.03
CA ALA A 38 29.48 39.20 -13.98
C ALA A 38 30.91 39.76 -14.19
N PRO A 39 31.82 39.64 -13.20
CA PRO A 39 33.19 40.15 -13.30
C PRO A 39 34.01 39.66 -14.51
N PHE A 40 33.64 38.50 -15.08
CA PHE A 40 34.26 37.91 -16.27
C PHE A 40 33.52 38.21 -17.59
N GLY A 41 32.42 38.99 -17.56
CA GLY A 41 31.56 39.27 -18.70
C GLY A 41 30.16 38.67 -18.53
N ARG A 42 29.43 38.48 -19.64
CA ARG A 42 28.06 37.94 -19.60
C ARG A 42 28.04 36.47 -19.19
N ILE A 43 27.11 36.13 -18.30
CA ILE A 43 26.92 34.79 -17.78
C ILE A 43 26.36 33.86 -18.88
N GLY A 44 27.12 32.82 -19.23
CA GLY A 44 26.72 31.76 -20.15
C GLY A 44 26.19 30.50 -19.46
N GLU A 45 26.16 29.38 -20.19
CA GLU A 45 25.74 28.08 -19.63
C GLU A 45 26.75 27.51 -18.61
N ARG A 46 28.04 27.82 -18.81
CA ARG A 46 29.15 27.42 -17.96
C ARG A 46 30.02 28.63 -17.64
N LEU A 47 30.80 28.52 -16.58
CA LEU A 47 31.84 29.49 -16.28
C LEU A 47 32.91 29.45 -17.38
N PRO A 48 33.56 30.59 -17.71
CA PRO A 48 34.85 30.57 -18.39
C PRO A 48 35.85 29.67 -17.63
N PRO A 49 36.93 29.21 -18.30
CA PRO A 49 37.88 28.28 -17.70
C PRO A 49 38.40 28.76 -16.34
N VAL A 50 38.61 27.81 -15.42
CA VAL A 50 39.23 28.04 -14.12
C VAL A 50 40.71 27.71 -14.23
N PHE A 51 41.56 28.69 -13.96
CA PHE A 51 42.99 28.46 -13.87
C PHE A 51 43.31 27.84 -12.51
N ARG A 52 44.00 26.71 -12.56
CA ARG A 52 44.64 26.09 -11.40
C ARG A 52 46.08 25.86 -11.80
N ASP A 53 46.99 26.38 -10.99
CA ASP A 53 48.40 26.16 -11.22
C ASP A 53 48.73 24.66 -11.25
N ARG A 54 49.57 24.29 -12.23
CA ARG A 54 50.07 22.92 -12.41
C ARG A 54 51.43 22.88 -11.74
N GLU A 55 51.56 22.01 -10.75
CA GLU A 55 52.84 21.74 -10.13
C GLU A 55 53.88 21.32 -11.18
N GLU A 56 54.80 22.23 -11.48
CA GLU A 56 56.20 22.01 -11.85
C GLU A 56 56.91 23.39 -11.93
N LEU A 57 56.83 24.17 -10.85
CA LEU A 57 57.30 25.56 -10.76
C LEU A 57 58.83 25.73 -10.58
N ALA A 58 59.65 24.73 -10.91
CA ALA A 58 61.08 24.78 -10.62
C ALA A 58 62.02 24.81 -11.82
N THR A 59 61.54 24.76 -13.07
CA THR A 59 62.44 24.48 -14.21
C THR A 59 62.35 25.40 -15.43
N SER A 60 61.43 26.36 -15.53
CA SER A 60 61.46 27.34 -16.65
C SER A 60 60.92 28.73 -16.30
N ALA A 61 61.62 29.78 -16.76
CA ALA A 61 61.21 31.18 -16.62
C ALA A 61 59.87 31.47 -17.31
N ASP A 62 59.57 30.75 -18.40
CA ASP A 62 58.33 30.87 -19.18
C ASP A 62 57.07 30.48 -18.38
N LEU A 63 57.20 29.54 -17.43
CA LEU A 63 56.05 29.10 -16.63
C LEU A 63 55.65 30.15 -15.60
N ALA A 64 56.63 30.82 -14.96
CA ALA A 64 56.36 31.88 -13.98
C ALA A 64 55.63 33.08 -14.59
N GLU A 65 56.00 33.48 -15.82
CA GLU A 65 55.29 34.52 -16.57
C GLU A 65 53.88 34.07 -16.97
N SER A 66 53.70 32.80 -17.34
CA SER A 66 52.36 32.27 -17.66
C SER A 66 51.39 32.30 -16.46
N VAL A 67 51.89 32.06 -15.25
CA VAL A 67 51.09 32.13 -14.01
C VAL A 67 50.71 33.57 -13.69
N LYS A 68 51.66 34.51 -13.78
CA LYS A 68 51.36 35.95 -13.61
C LYS A 68 50.35 36.45 -14.63
N GLN A 69 50.49 36.04 -15.89
CA GLN A 69 49.53 36.38 -16.93
C GLN A 69 48.15 35.79 -16.64
N ALA A 70 48.08 34.52 -16.23
CA ALA A 70 46.82 33.89 -15.85
C ALA A 70 46.15 34.59 -14.66
N LEU A 71 46.92 35.02 -13.66
CA LEU A 71 46.43 35.81 -12.53
C LEU A 71 45.88 37.17 -13.01
N ALA A 72 46.58 37.85 -13.91
CA ALA A 72 46.13 39.13 -14.48
C ALA A 72 44.87 39.00 -15.35
N GLU A 73 44.72 37.87 -16.06
CA GLU A 73 43.58 37.56 -16.92
C GLU A 73 42.38 36.92 -16.18
N ALA A 74 42.52 36.62 -14.89
CA ALA A 74 41.47 36.07 -14.05
C ALA A 74 40.54 37.16 -13.50
N ALA A 75 39.24 36.88 -13.56
CA ALA A 75 38.23 37.80 -13.03
C ALA A 75 38.14 37.79 -11.50
N THR A 76 38.38 36.64 -10.87
CA THR A 76 38.25 36.40 -9.43
C THR A 76 39.46 35.61 -8.94
N LEU A 77 39.99 35.95 -7.77
CA LEU A 77 41.00 35.15 -7.08
C LEU A 77 40.32 34.32 -5.99
N VAL A 78 40.42 32.99 -6.06
CA VAL A 78 39.97 32.11 -4.97
C VAL A 78 41.18 31.58 -4.22
N VAL A 79 41.24 31.86 -2.92
CA VAL A 79 42.35 31.45 -2.04
C VAL A 79 41.90 30.30 -1.16
N ILE A 80 42.59 29.16 -1.27
CA ILE A 80 42.42 28.04 -0.34
C ILE A 80 43.14 28.39 0.96
N CYS A 81 42.36 28.60 2.02
CA CYS A 81 42.84 29.03 3.33
C CYS A 81 43.08 27.80 4.22
N SER A 82 44.33 27.64 4.63
CA SER A 82 44.84 26.55 5.47
C SER A 82 46.11 27.03 6.19
N PRO A 83 46.57 26.35 7.26
CA PRO A 83 47.86 26.65 7.86
C PRO A 83 49.06 26.54 6.92
N ASN A 84 48.94 25.74 5.84
CA ASN A 84 49.98 25.64 4.82
C ASN A 84 49.97 26.86 3.89
N SER A 85 48.79 27.36 3.55
CA SER A 85 48.62 28.51 2.66
C SER A 85 48.93 29.82 3.38
N ALA A 86 48.62 29.94 4.67
CA ALA A 86 49.01 31.08 5.52
C ALA A 86 50.54 31.27 5.59
N LYS A 87 51.31 30.18 5.56
CA LYS A 87 52.79 30.19 5.58
C LYS A 87 53.43 30.27 4.18
N SER A 88 52.63 30.25 3.12
CA SER A 88 53.12 30.17 1.75
C SER A 88 53.42 31.56 1.19
N ARG A 89 54.72 31.86 0.96
CA ARG A 89 55.14 33.10 0.32
C ARG A 89 54.49 33.30 -1.05
N TRP A 90 54.36 32.23 -1.83
CA TRP A 90 53.76 32.28 -3.16
C TRP A 90 52.27 32.64 -3.13
N VAL A 91 51.51 32.08 -2.18
CA VAL A 91 50.08 32.43 -2.02
C VAL A 91 49.95 33.89 -1.59
N ASP A 92 50.79 34.35 -0.66
CA ASP A 92 50.81 35.75 -0.22
C ASP A 92 51.17 36.71 -1.36
N GLU A 93 52.17 36.38 -2.18
CA GLU A 93 52.56 37.17 -3.36
C GLU A 93 51.41 37.25 -4.40
N GLU A 94 50.69 36.17 -4.65
CA GLU A 94 49.52 36.16 -5.54
C GLU A 94 48.38 37.05 -5.01
N VAL A 95 48.11 36.99 -3.70
CA VAL A 95 47.13 37.86 -3.03
C VAL A 95 47.55 39.33 -3.15
N ARG A 96 48.80 39.67 -2.80
CA ARG A 96 49.33 41.03 -2.92
C ARG A 96 49.27 41.54 -4.36
N ALA A 97 49.62 40.71 -5.33
CA ALA A 97 49.56 41.06 -6.74
C ALA A 97 48.11 41.37 -7.17
N PHE A 98 47.14 40.56 -6.75
CA PHE A 98 45.73 40.79 -7.09
C PHE A 98 45.15 42.04 -6.41
N ILE A 99 45.57 42.33 -5.18
CA ILE A 99 45.26 43.59 -4.48
C ILE A 99 45.88 44.78 -5.23
N ALA A 100 47.15 44.69 -5.65
CA ALA A 100 47.83 45.73 -6.40
C ALA A 100 47.18 46.03 -7.77
N MET A 101 46.49 45.05 -8.36
CA MET A 101 45.66 45.25 -9.55
C MET A 101 44.31 45.96 -9.27
N GLY A 102 44.03 46.34 -8.02
CA GLY A 102 42.79 47.00 -7.60
C GLY A 102 41.56 46.09 -7.55
N ARG A 103 41.75 44.76 -7.43
CA ARG A 103 40.67 43.75 -7.50
C ARG A 103 40.43 43.03 -6.17
N GLN A 104 40.76 43.69 -5.06
CA GLN A 104 40.62 43.14 -3.71
C GLN A 104 39.17 42.72 -3.37
N ASP A 105 38.18 43.39 -3.93
CA ASP A 105 36.74 43.08 -3.85
C ASP A 105 36.35 41.78 -4.57
N ARG A 106 37.26 41.21 -5.38
CA ARG A 106 37.08 39.96 -6.14
C ARG A 106 37.95 38.83 -5.61
N ILE A 107 38.46 38.97 -4.40
CA ILE A 107 39.08 37.87 -3.66
C ILE A 107 37.96 37.08 -2.96
N ARG A 108 38.04 35.76 -3.02
CA ARG A 108 37.09 34.84 -2.39
C ARG A 108 37.88 33.82 -1.59
N LEU A 109 37.57 33.69 -0.31
CA LEU A 109 38.31 32.80 0.58
C LEU A 109 37.54 31.47 0.72
N VAL A 110 38.27 30.36 0.76
CA VAL A 110 37.70 29.06 1.12
C VAL A 110 38.53 28.40 2.22
N ILE A 111 37.97 28.35 3.43
CA ILE A 111 38.63 27.76 4.59
C ILE A 111 38.48 26.25 4.50
N VAL A 112 39.62 25.55 4.48
CA VAL A 112 39.66 24.08 4.38
C VAL A 112 40.27 23.42 5.61
N ASP A 113 41.08 24.16 6.36
CA ASP A 113 41.72 23.75 7.61
C ASP A 113 42.23 24.99 8.37
N GLY A 114 42.62 24.83 9.63
CA GLY A 114 43.06 25.93 10.50
C GLY A 114 41.91 26.83 10.95
N GLU A 115 42.24 27.91 11.64
CA GLU A 115 41.28 28.86 12.21
C GLU A 115 41.66 30.29 11.76
N PRO A 116 40.74 31.07 11.16
CA PRO A 116 41.00 32.45 10.78
C PRO A 116 41.17 33.35 12.00
N HIS A 117 42.12 34.28 11.96
CA HIS A 117 42.43 35.20 13.07
C HIS A 117 42.76 34.49 14.38
N SER A 118 43.38 33.31 14.29
CA SER A 118 43.72 32.52 15.48
C SER A 118 44.75 33.20 16.38
N GLY A 119 45.55 34.11 15.82
CA GLY A 119 46.68 34.75 16.50
C GLY A 119 47.89 33.81 16.72
N ASP A 120 47.74 32.51 16.47
CA ASP A 120 48.80 31.52 16.50
C ASP A 120 49.22 31.15 15.07
N PRO A 121 50.48 31.40 14.67
CA PRO A 121 51.01 31.01 13.37
C PRO A 121 50.87 29.50 13.07
N ALA A 122 50.71 28.64 14.07
CA ALA A 122 50.51 27.21 13.86
C ALA A 122 49.12 26.88 13.30
N THR A 123 48.08 27.61 13.73
CA THR A 123 46.67 27.36 13.38
C THR A 123 46.08 28.36 12.41
N GLU A 124 46.72 29.51 12.22
CA GLU A 124 46.25 30.56 11.32
C GLU A 124 46.07 30.03 9.89
N CYS A 125 44.93 30.33 9.28
CA CYS A 125 44.59 29.84 7.94
C CYS A 125 44.63 30.93 6.86
N LEU A 126 44.68 32.20 7.26
CA LEU A 126 44.68 33.35 6.35
C LEU A 126 46.12 33.80 6.01
N PRO A 127 46.42 34.07 4.73
CA PRO A 127 47.69 34.70 4.34
C PRO A 127 47.86 36.11 4.95
N PRO A 128 49.10 36.54 5.27
CA PRO A 128 49.37 37.87 5.82
C PRO A 128 48.72 39.03 5.05
N ALA A 129 48.77 38.99 3.72
CA ALA A 129 48.18 40.02 2.87
C ALA A 129 46.66 40.13 3.00
N ILE A 130 45.96 39.08 3.43
CA ILE A 130 44.53 39.13 3.76
C ILE A 130 44.31 39.76 5.14
N LEU A 131 45.14 39.41 6.12
CA LEU A 131 45.08 39.98 7.48
C LEU A 131 45.39 41.49 7.50
N GLU A 132 46.24 41.95 6.58
CA GLU A 132 46.57 43.37 6.38
C GLU A 132 45.41 44.18 5.74
N MET A 133 44.36 43.54 5.23
CA MET A 133 43.24 44.23 4.57
C MET A 133 42.30 44.90 5.58
N ALA A 134 41.85 46.11 5.27
CA ALA A 134 40.87 46.83 6.10
C ALA A 134 39.46 46.16 6.11
N SER A 135 39.12 45.43 5.06
CA SER A 135 37.87 44.67 4.95
C SER A 135 38.18 43.28 4.41
N GLU A 136 38.02 42.26 5.26
CA GLU A 136 38.24 40.88 4.86
C GLU A 136 37.19 40.43 3.82
N PRO A 137 37.59 39.74 2.74
CA PRO A 137 36.65 39.14 1.81
C PRO A 137 35.80 38.04 2.45
N LEU A 138 34.58 37.86 1.96
CA LEU A 138 33.69 36.80 2.46
C LEU A 138 34.34 35.41 2.30
N ALA A 139 34.46 34.69 3.41
CA ALA A 139 34.98 33.33 3.45
C ALA A 139 33.88 32.26 3.40
N ALA A 140 34.12 31.22 2.62
CA ALA A 140 33.30 30.01 2.56
C ALA A 140 33.98 28.89 3.38
N ASP A 141 33.32 28.32 4.37
CA ASP A 141 33.95 27.35 5.27
C ASP A 141 33.63 25.90 4.87
N ALA A 142 34.58 25.25 4.20
CA ALA A 142 34.41 23.89 3.68
C ALA A 142 34.63 22.79 4.74
N ARG A 143 35.02 23.15 5.98
CA ARG A 143 35.29 22.21 7.09
C ARG A 143 34.01 21.47 7.50
N ARG A 144 34.17 20.27 8.08
CA ARG A 144 33.04 19.49 8.64
C ARG A 144 32.54 20.19 9.90
N GLY A 145 31.22 20.38 10.01
CA GLY A 145 30.59 21.09 11.14
C GLY A 145 30.34 22.58 10.89
N GLN A 146 30.89 23.14 9.82
CA GLN A 146 30.66 24.51 9.36
C GLN A 146 29.73 24.50 8.13
N ASP A 147 30.03 25.20 7.03
CA ASP A 147 29.19 25.12 5.82
C ASP A 147 29.29 23.74 5.14
N GLY A 148 30.49 23.14 5.19
CA GLY A 148 30.82 21.93 4.45
C GLY A 148 30.94 22.17 2.94
N ARG A 149 31.49 21.17 2.24
CA ARG A 149 31.91 21.28 0.83
C ARG A 149 30.85 21.84 -0.13
N SER A 150 29.60 21.38 -0.01
CA SER A 150 28.53 21.76 -0.96
C SER A 150 28.09 23.21 -0.77
N ALA A 151 27.88 23.67 0.46
CA ALA A 151 27.45 25.03 0.72
C ALA A 151 28.62 26.02 0.50
N ALA A 152 29.85 25.66 0.87
CA ALA A 152 31.04 26.44 0.57
C ALA A 152 31.21 26.66 -0.94
N LYS A 153 31.05 25.59 -1.75
CA LYS A 153 31.04 25.68 -3.21
C LYS A 153 30.01 26.68 -3.72
N LEU A 154 28.77 26.63 -3.21
CA LEU A 154 27.71 27.55 -3.64
C LEU A 154 28.00 29.00 -3.25
N LYS A 155 28.58 29.26 -2.07
CA LYS A 155 29.00 30.61 -1.64
C LYS A 155 30.08 31.17 -2.58
N LEU A 156 31.07 30.36 -2.94
CA LEU A 156 32.09 30.74 -3.91
C LEU A 156 31.48 31.06 -5.29
N LEU A 157 30.60 30.19 -5.79
CA LEU A 157 29.90 30.41 -7.06
C LEU A 157 29.05 31.68 -7.04
N ALA A 158 28.37 31.97 -5.94
CA ALA A 158 27.62 33.22 -5.76
C ALA A 158 28.55 34.43 -5.89
N GLY A 159 29.71 34.39 -5.22
CA GLY A 159 30.71 35.44 -5.29
C GLY A 159 31.45 35.58 -6.63
N ILE A 160 31.61 34.48 -7.39
CA ILE A 160 32.23 34.48 -8.75
C ILE A 160 31.24 35.04 -9.79
N LEU A 161 29.96 34.69 -9.66
CA LEU A 161 28.89 35.15 -10.56
C LEU A 161 28.36 36.54 -10.21
N ASP A 162 28.72 37.08 -9.05
CA ASP A 162 28.18 38.31 -8.48
C ASP A 162 26.64 38.26 -8.32
N VAL A 163 26.15 37.17 -7.73
CA VAL A 163 24.72 36.95 -7.45
C VAL A 163 24.47 36.62 -5.99
N PRO A 164 23.29 36.92 -5.44
CA PRO A 164 22.95 36.54 -4.08
C PRO A 164 23.03 35.02 -3.85
N TYR A 165 23.60 34.58 -2.73
CA TYR A 165 23.73 33.16 -2.37
C TYR A 165 22.38 32.42 -2.37
N ASP A 166 21.32 33.06 -1.88
CA ASP A 166 19.99 32.46 -1.79
C ASP A 166 19.39 32.10 -3.15
N GLU A 167 19.74 32.86 -4.19
CA GLU A 167 19.32 32.56 -5.56
C GLU A 167 19.87 31.17 -5.98
N LEU A 168 21.12 30.84 -5.64
CA LEU A 168 21.70 29.54 -5.95
C LEU A 168 21.19 28.43 -5.02
N ARG A 169 21.02 28.74 -3.72
CA ARG A 169 20.55 27.78 -2.71
C ARG A 169 19.13 27.28 -2.98
N GLN A 170 18.21 28.16 -3.36
CA GLN A 170 16.80 27.82 -3.62
C GLN A 170 16.63 26.77 -4.73
N ARG A 171 17.56 26.71 -5.69
CA ARG A 171 17.51 25.71 -6.77
C ARG A 171 17.84 24.30 -6.27
N GLU A 172 18.80 24.16 -5.37
CA GLU A 172 19.23 22.86 -4.88
C GLU A 172 18.22 22.27 -3.89
N THR A 173 17.62 23.12 -3.05
CA THR A 173 16.49 22.73 -2.19
C THR A 173 15.27 22.35 -3.01
N ALA A 174 14.90 23.12 -4.03
CA ALA A 174 13.75 22.80 -4.89
C ALA A 174 13.92 21.48 -5.65
N ARG A 175 15.13 21.16 -6.13
CA ARG A 175 15.41 19.85 -6.78
C ARG A 175 15.26 18.69 -5.80
N ARG A 176 15.81 18.83 -4.59
CA ARG A 176 15.71 17.82 -3.55
C ARG A 176 14.26 17.61 -3.12
N GLN A 177 13.51 18.70 -2.90
CA GLN A 177 12.10 18.66 -2.56
C GLN A 177 11.29 17.97 -3.66
N ARG A 178 11.42 18.38 -4.93
CA ARG A 178 10.71 17.72 -6.05
C ARG A 178 10.97 16.22 -6.11
N ARG A 179 12.22 15.78 -5.92
CA ARG A 179 12.55 14.35 -5.91
C ARG A 179 11.89 13.62 -4.74
N LEU A 180 11.92 14.20 -3.54
CA LEU A 180 11.28 13.63 -2.36
C LEU A 180 9.75 13.59 -2.51
N THR A 181 9.14 14.63 -3.08
CA THR A 181 7.70 14.68 -3.36
C THR A 181 7.30 13.59 -4.35
N LEU A 182 8.08 13.35 -5.42
CA LEU A 182 7.80 12.27 -6.38
C LEU A 182 7.90 10.89 -5.72
N ILE A 183 8.91 10.66 -4.88
CA ILE A 183 9.04 9.40 -4.12
C ILE A 183 7.84 9.23 -3.19
N ALA A 184 7.44 10.28 -2.46
CA ALA A 184 6.28 10.23 -1.57
C ALA A 184 4.98 9.91 -2.31
N ILE A 185 4.74 10.53 -3.47
CA ILE A 185 3.57 10.25 -4.32
C ILE A 185 3.58 8.79 -4.79
N ALA A 186 4.71 8.30 -5.28
CA ALA A 186 4.84 6.91 -5.74
C ALA A 186 4.60 5.92 -4.59
N SER A 187 5.17 6.17 -3.41
CA SER A 187 4.95 5.36 -2.21
C SER A 187 3.49 5.38 -1.77
N PHE A 188 2.81 6.53 -1.85
CA PHE A 188 1.39 6.65 -1.50
C PHE A 188 0.48 5.86 -2.43
N ILE A 189 0.74 5.92 -3.75
CA ILE A 189 0.01 5.10 -4.74
C ILE A 189 0.22 3.61 -4.45
N GLY A 190 1.46 3.19 -4.17
CA GLY A 190 1.77 1.81 -3.82
C GLY A 190 1.04 1.34 -2.55
N PHE A 191 0.97 2.20 -1.52
CA PHE A 191 0.23 1.92 -0.30
C PHE A 191 -1.27 1.73 -0.56
N LEU A 192 -1.89 2.59 -1.38
CA LEU A 192 -3.31 2.46 -1.74
C LEU A 192 -3.58 1.17 -2.52
N ALA A 193 -2.72 0.81 -3.48
CA ALA A 193 -2.84 -0.43 -4.24
C ALA A 193 -2.74 -1.66 -3.32
N MET A 194 -1.77 -1.68 -2.41
CA MET A 194 -1.60 -2.75 -1.44
C MET A 194 -2.79 -2.84 -0.46
N GLY A 195 -3.30 -1.69 0.01
CA GLY A 195 -4.51 -1.63 0.83
C GLY A 195 -5.74 -2.20 0.10
N GLY A 196 -5.92 -1.85 -1.17
CA GLY A 196 -6.99 -2.40 -2.01
C GLY A 196 -6.88 -3.92 -2.19
N LEU A 197 -5.68 -4.43 -2.49
CA LEU A 197 -5.43 -5.88 -2.59
C LEU A 197 -5.68 -6.61 -1.27
N ALA A 198 -5.31 -6.02 -0.13
CA ALA A 198 -5.57 -6.60 1.18
C ALA A 198 -7.07 -6.71 1.49
N VAL A 199 -7.85 -5.66 1.19
CA VAL A 199 -9.31 -5.70 1.34
C VAL A 199 -9.92 -6.76 0.42
N TYR A 200 -9.49 -6.82 -0.83
CA TYR A 200 -9.94 -7.86 -1.78
C TYR A 200 -9.65 -9.29 -1.28
N ALA A 201 -8.45 -9.53 -0.73
CA ALA A 201 -8.08 -10.82 -0.17
C ALA A 201 -8.93 -11.21 1.06
N LEU A 202 -9.30 -10.23 1.91
CA LEU A 202 -10.18 -10.48 3.05
C LEU A 202 -11.61 -10.83 2.63
N ILE A 203 -12.16 -10.14 1.62
CA ILE A 203 -13.50 -10.41 1.09
C ILE A 203 -13.56 -11.82 0.50
N THR A 204 -12.61 -12.15 -0.38
CA THR A 204 -12.55 -13.47 -1.03
C THR A 204 -12.34 -14.61 -0.03
N ARG A 205 -11.51 -14.40 1.00
CA ARG A 205 -11.36 -15.36 2.11
C ARG A 205 -12.67 -15.59 2.86
N ASN A 206 -13.39 -14.52 3.22
CA ASN A 206 -14.66 -14.65 3.94
C ASN A 206 -15.72 -15.37 3.11
N GLU A 207 -15.77 -15.11 1.81
CA GLU A 207 -16.67 -15.82 0.90
C GLU A 207 -16.32 -17.31 0.81
N ALA A 208 -15.04 -17.66 0.72
CA ALA A 208 -14.58 -19.05 0.72
C ALA A 208 -14.96 -19.79 2.02
N VAL A 209 -14.80 -19.14 3.18
CA VAL A 209 -15.22 -19.71 4.47
C VAL A 209 -16.72 -19.97 4.50
N ARG A 210 -17.53 -19.01 4.04
CA ARG A 210 -18.99 -19.15 4.00
C ARG A 210 -19.44 -20.29 3.08
N GLN A 211 -18.79 -20.46 1.94
CA GLN A 211 -19.07 -21.57 1.03
C GLN A 211 -18.72 -22.93 1.66
N HIS A 212 -17.59 -23.00 2.38
CA HIS A 212 -17.18 -24.21 3.08
C HIS A 212 -18.16 -24.60 4.20
N GLU A 213 -18.61 -23.63 5.00
CA GLU A 213 -19.62 -23.86 6.05
C GLU A 213 -20.94 -24.37 5.47
N LEU A 214 -21.44 -23.77 4.38
CA LEU A 214 -22.65 -24.22 3.70
C LEU A 214 -22.49 -25.63 3.10
N ALA A 215 -21.32 -25.95 2.54
CA ALA A 215 -21.03 -27.27 2.02
C ALA A 215 -21.04 -28.33 3.15
N GLN A 216 -20.44 -28.03 4.30
CA GLN A 216 -20.45 -28.93 5.46
C GLN A 216 -21.86 -29.17 5.99
N GLN A 217 -22.69 -28.13 6.14
CA GLN A 217 -24.08 -28.30 6.59
C GLN A 217 -24.90 -29.18 5.64
N ARG A 218 -24.72 -29.02 4.32
CA ARG A 218 -25.38 -29.86 3.32
C ARG A 218 -24.94 -31.31 3.41
N THR A 219 -23.64 -31.55 3.60
CA THR A 219 -23.10 -32.91 3.77
C THR A 219 -23.66 -33.55 5.03
N LEU A 220 -23.59 -32.89 6.19
CA LEU A 220 -24.13 -33.42 7.45
C LEU A 220 -25.62 -33.75 7.33
N THR A 221 -26.41 -32.85 6.74
CA THR A 221 -27.84 -33.10 6.52
C THR A 221 -28.09 -34.31 5.60
N SER A 222 -27.28 -34.47 4.55
CA SER A 222 -27.37 -35.60 3.62
C SER A 222 -26.96 -36.92 4.27
N GLU A 223 -25.88 -36.90 5.07
CA GLU A 223 -25.42 -38.05 5.85
C GLU A 223 -26.48 -38.52 6.83
N ARG A 224 -27.12 -37.59 7.56
CA ARG A 224 -28.22 -37.89 8.48
C ARG A 224 -29.44 -38.47 7.77
N THR A 225 -29.80 -37.91 6.63
CA THR A 225 -30.90 -38.42 5.80
C THR A 225 -30.58 -39.83 5.31
N LEU A 226 -29.34 -40.09 4.87
CA LEU A 226 -28.91 -41.40 4.40
C LEU A 226 -28.82 -42.43 5.55
N GLU A 227 -28.31 -42.03 6.71
CA GLU A 227 -28.27 -42.86 7.92
C GLU A 227 -29.68 -43.26 8.35
N PHE A 228 -30.60 -42.30 8.35
CA PHE A 228 -32.01 -42.53 8.62
C PHE A 228 -32.64 -43.50 7.62
N MET A 229 -32.46 -43.26 6.31
CA MET A 229 -32.94 -44.17 5.25
C MET A 229 -32.37 -45.58 5.44
N THR A 230 -31.07 -45.70 5.64
CA THR A 230 -30.41 -47.00 5.84
C THR A 230 -30.96 -47.71 7.07
N GLY A 231 -31.19 -47.01 8.18
CA GLY A 231 -31.76 -47.59 9.38
C GLY A 231 -33.22 -48.07 9.20
N MET A 232 -34.01 -47.43 8.33
CA MET A 232 -35.36 -47.93 7.99
C MET A 232 -35.31 -49.30 7.28
N PHE A 233 -34.34 -49.49 6.38
CA PHE A 233 -34.17 -50.70 5.58
C PHE A 233 -33.33 -51.79 6.27
N ARG A 234 -32.54 -51.46 7.29
CA ARG A 234 -31.70 -52.43 7.99
C ARG A 234 -32.57 -53.38 8.80
N VAL A 235 -32.74 -54.59 8.27
CA VAL A 235 -33.26 -55.75 9.01
C VAL A 235 -32.19 -56.14 10.02
N SER A 236 -32.51 -56.14 11.30
CA SER A 236 -31.72 -56.92 12.25
C SER A 236 -31.90 -58.39 11.86
N ASP A 237 -30.85 -58.98 11.30
CA ASP A 237 -30.76 -60.38 10.85
C ASP A 237 -31.83 -60.92 9.86
N PRO A 238 -31.45 -61.25 8.60
CA PRO A 238 -32.29 -62.02 7.68
C PRO A 238 -32.78 -63.36 8.27
N SER A 239 -32.12 -63.83 9.32
CA SER A 239 -32.44 -65.01 10.14
C SER A 239 -33.77 -64.87 10.91
N GLU A 240 -34.20 -63.64 11.24
CA GLU A 240 -35.46 -63.36 11.97
C GLU A 240 -36.66 -63.12 11.05
N ALA A 241 -36.42 -62.67 9.82
CA ALA A 241 -37.45 -62.63 8.78
C ALA A 241 -37.73 -64.08 8.35
N ARG A 242 -38.68 -64.74 9.01
CA ARG A 242 -39.08 -66.15 8.83
C ARG A 242 -39.66 -66.48 7.44
N GLY A 243 -39.00 -66.07 6.36
CA GLY A 243 -39.46 -66.22 4.99
C GLY A 243 -40.56 -65.24 4.56
N GLU A 244 -40.93 -64.27 5.40
CA GLU A 244 -41.93 -63.25 5.07
C GLU A 244 -41.30 -62.03 4.37
N THR A 245 -41.91 -61.59 3.27
CA THR A 245 -41.48 -60.40 2.53
C THR A 245 -41.77 -59.14 3.34
N ILE A 246 -40.75 -58.34 3.62
CA ILE A 246 -40.92 -57.05 4.29
C ILE A 246 -41.80 -56.14 3.44
N THR A 247 -42.88 -55.66 4.04
CA THR A 247 -43.82 -54.78 3.35
C THR A 247 -43.35 -53.32 3.40
N ALA A 248 -43.75 -52.53 2.40
CA ALA A 248 -43.48 -51.09 2.38
C ALA A 248 -44.00 -50.38 3.66
N ARG A 249 -45.11 -50.87 4.22
CA ARG A 249 -45.69 -50.35 5.47
C ARG A 249 -44.74 -50.56 6.66
N GLU A 250 -44.18 -51.76 6.82
CA GLU A 250 -43.29 -52.07 7.95
C GLU A 250 -42.02 -51.22 7.94
N ILE A 251 -41.49 -50.92 6.75
CA ILE A 251 -40.32 -50.05 6.59
C ILE A 251 -40.65 -48.62 7.06
N VAL A 252 -41.81 -48.10 6.67
CA VAL A 252 -42.26 -46.75 7.04
C VAL A 252 -42.62 -46.67 8.53
N ASP A 253 -43.28 -47.69 9.09
CA ASP A 253 -43.58 -47.81 10.52
C ASP A 253 -42.28 -47.80 11.36
N ARG A 254 -41.23 -48.47 10.88
CA ARG A 254 -39.90 -48.39 11.51
C ARG A 254 -39.30 -46.99 11.42
N GLY A 255 -39.39 -46.35 10.26
CA GLY A 255 -38.96 -44.97 10.08
C GLY A 255 -39.65 -44.01 11.04
N ALA A 256 -40.96 -44.11 11.19
CA ALA A 256 -41.72 -43.29 12.14
C ALA A 256 -41.24 -43.50 13.58
N ALA A 257 -41.03 -44.76 14.01
CA ALA A 257 -40.52 -45.07 15.34
C ALA A 257 -39.08 -44.59 15.57
N MET A 258 -38.21 -44.68 14.55
CA MET A 258 -36.85 -44.13 14.60
C MET A 258 -36.87 -42.60 14.71
N LEU A 259 -37.73 -41.94 13.96
CA LEU A 259 -37.87 -40.49 13.96
C LEU A 259 -38.39 -39.98 15.31
N GLU A 260 -39.31 -40.71 15.94
CA GLU A 260 -39.83 -40.38 17.27
C GLU A 260 -38.73 -40.35 18.33
N ARG A 261 -37.79 -41.32 18.27
CA ARG A 261 -36.74 -41.54 19.28
C ARG A 261 -35.40 -40.85 18.97
N GLY A 262 -35.25 -40.24 17.80
CA GLY A 262 -33.98 -39.66 17.34
C GLY A 262 -34.12 -38.26 16.77
N LEU A 263 -32.99 -37.66 16.37
CA LEU A 263 -32.89 -36.34 15.73
C LEU A 263 -33.45 -35.18 16.57
N ASP A 264 -33.44 -35.30 17.90
CA ASP A 264 -33.90 -34.23 18.80
C ASP A 264 -33.04 -32.97 18.72
N ASP A 265 -31.73 -33.14 18.45
CA ASP A 265 -30.78 -32.04 18.24
C ASP A 265 -30.88 -31.42 16.83
N GLU A 266 -31.61 -32.05 15.92
CA GLU A 266 -31.73 -31.63 14.52
C GLU A 266 -33.21 -31.43 14.11
N PRO A 267 -33.93 -30.49 14.75
CA PRO A 267 -35.39 -30.38 14.65
C PRO A 267 -35.89 -30.09 13.23
N ALA A 268 -35.09 -29.40 12.40
CA ALA A 268 -35.43 -29.16 10.99
C ALA A 268 -35.37 -30.45 10.16
N VAL A 269 -34.34 -31.26 10.34
CA VAL A 269 -34.19 -32.56 9.67
C VAL A 269 -35.29 -33.52 10.15
N LYS A 270 -35.57 -33.54 11.46
CA LYS A 270 -36.66 -34.31 12.05
C LYS A 270 -38.02 -33.95 11.44
N ALA A 271 -38.30 -32.65 11.29
CA ALA A 271 -39.52 -32.16 10.68
C ALA A 271 -39.64 -32.56 9.20
N GLU A 272 -38.55 -32.46 8.43
CA GLU A 272 -38.49 -32.77 7.01
C GLU A 272 -38.67 -34.27 6.71
N LEU A 273 -38.02 -35.13 7.49
CA LEU A 273 -38.23 -36.58 7.43
C LEU A 273 -39.67 -36.95 7.85
N GLY A 274 -40.23 -36.26 8.85
CA GLY A 274 -41.61 -36.45 9.27
C GLY A 274 -42.63 -36.12 8.17
N ILE A 275 -42.39 -35.04 7.40
CA ILE A 275 -43.19 -34.74 6.20
C ILE A 275 -43.10 -35.90 5.22
N THR A 276 -41.88 -36.33 4.89
CA THR A 276 -41.64 -37.38 3.88
C THR A 276 -42.34 -38.68 4.26
N LEU A 277 -42.20 -39.13 5.51
CA LEU A 277 -42.89 -40.33 6.00
C LEU A 277 -44.41 -40.17 5.99
N SER A 278 -44.94 -38.98 6.33
CA SER A 278 -46.39 -38.73 6.26
C SER A 278 -46.93 -38.82 4.83
N GLU A 279 -46.19 -38.31 3.84
CA GLU A 279 -46.55 -38.38 2.43
C GLU A 279 -46.51 -39.85 1.95
N VAL A 280 -45.52 -40.63 2.37
CA VAL A 280 -45.45 -42.07 2.06
C VAL A 280 -46.61 -42.84 2.70
N TYR A 281 -46.98 -42.56 3.95
CA TYR A 281 -48.19 -43.13 4.55
C TYR A 281 -49.46 -42.78 3.76
N GLY A 282 -49.56 -41.54 3.28
CA GLY A 282 -50.66 -41.11 2.41
C GLY A 282 -50.71 -41.89 1.10
N ALA A 283 -49.57 -42.09 0.45
CA ALA A 283 -49.45 -42.87 -0.79
C ALA A 283 -49.81 -44.36 -0.61
N LEU A 284 -49.58 -44.92 0.59
CA LEU A 284 -50.01 -46.28 0.96
C LEU A 284 -51.50 -46.37 1.33
N GLY A 285 -52.26 -45.27 1.26
CA GLY A 285 -53.67 -45.19 1.66
C GLY A 285 -53.89 -45.15 3.17
N LEU A 286 -52.83 -44.99 3.97
CA LEU A 286 -52.87 -44.97 5.43
C LEU A 286 -53.07 -43.55 5.96
N TYR A 287 -54.14 -42.88 5.51
CA TYR A 287 -54.37 -41.45 5.76
C TYR A 287 -54.45 -41.07 7.25
N ARG A 288 -55.02 -41.93 8.10
CA ARG A 288 -55.07 -41.68 9.56
C ARG A 288 -53.67 -41.69 10.19
N ARG A 289 -52.80 -42.62 9.77
CA ARG A 289 -51.40 -42.67 10.23
C ARG A 289 -50.60 -41.48 9.72
N SER A 290 -50.82 -41.08 8.46
CA SER A 290 -50.25 -39.87 7.89
C SER A 290 -50.61 -38.63 8.73
N ASP A 291 -51.89 -38.48 9.08
CA ASP A 291 -52.39 -37.37 9.91
C ASP A 291 -51.79 -37.36 11.32
N GLU A 292 -51.72 -38.51 11.98
CA GLU A 292 -51.09 -38.67 13.30
C GLU A 292 -49.61 -38.23 13.25
N LEU A 293 -48.85 -38.75 12.29
CA LEU A 293 -47.41 -38.47 12.18
C LEU A 293 -47.15 -37.00 11.86
N ILE A 294 -47.89 -36.40 10.93
CA ILE A 294 -47.64 -35.00 10.56
C ILE A 294 -48.03 -34.03 11.68
N ARG A 295 -49.04 -34.35 12.51
CA ARG A 295 -49.34 -33.59 13.74
C ARG A 295 -48.19 -33.65 14.74
N GLN A 296 -47.57 -34.82 14.92
CA GLN A 296 -46.39 -34.97 15.76
C GLN A 296 -45.20 -34.16 15.20
N SER A 297 -44.96 -34.23 13.89
CA SER A 297 -43.93 -33.43 13.22
C SER A 297 -44.15 -31.92 13.42
N LEU A 298 -45.39 -31.44 13.32
CA LEU A 298 -45.75 -30.03 13.57
C LEU A 298 -45.44 -29.56 15.00
N ALA A 299 -45.42 -30.47 15.98
CA ALA A 299 -45.06 -30.14 17.36
C ALA A 299 -43.56 -29.83 17.52
N VAL A 300 -42.71 -30.28 16.59
CA VAL A 300 -41.27 -29.99 16.58
C VAL A 300 -41.04 -28.50 16.34
N ARG A 301 -40.25 -27.87 17.21
CA ARG A 301 -39.93 -26.43 17.13
C ARG A 301 -38.70 -26.23 16.25
N HIS A 302 -38.87 -25.51 15.15
CA HIS A 302 -37.79 -25.01 14.29
C HIS A 302 -38.18 -23.64 13.72
N ASP A 303 -37.21 -22.90 13.19
CA ASP A 303 -37.36 -21.52 12.70
C ASP A 303 -37.50 -21.41 11.17
N GLN A 304 -37.55 -22.55 10.47
CA GLN A 304 -37.65 -22.58 9.00
C GLN A 304 -39.11 -22.47 8.49
N PRO A 305 -39.55 -21.33 7.93
CA PRO A 305 -40.94 -21.12 7.52
C PRO A 305 -41.37 -22.00 6.34
N GLU A 306 -40.43 -22.39 5.47
CA GLU A 306 -40.72 -23.24 4.32
C GLU A 306 -41.02 -24.69 4.73
N ILE A 307 -40.23 -25.25 5.65
CA ILE A 307 -40.53 -26.56 6.27
C ILE A 307 -41.91 -26.48 6.96
N ARG A 308 -42.19 -25.38 7.67
CA ARG A 308 -43.48 -25.18 8.35
C ARG A 308 -44.67 -25.17 7.38
N ALA A 309 -44.52 -24.50 6.24
CA ALA A 309 -45.53 -24.47 5.19
C ALA A 309 -45.76 -25.87 4.59
N ARG A 310 -44.69 -26.65 4.36
CA ARG A 310 -44.79 -28.05 3.91
C ARG A 310 -45.50 -28.94 4.92
N GLN A 311 -45.19 -28.81 6.21
CA GLN A 311 -45.87 -29.57 7.26
C GLN A 311 -47.38 -29.30 7.29
N LEU A 312 -47.77 -28.02 7.19
CA LEU A 312 -49.18 -27.62 7.14
C LEU A 312 -49.87 -28.11 5.87
N ALA A 313 -49.17 -28.10 4.73
CA ALA A 313 -49.69 -28.62 3.47
C ALA A 313 -49.93 -30.14 3.54
N ALA A 314 -48.98 -30.90 4.08
CA ALA A 314 -49.11 -32.34 4.26
C ALA A 314 -50.25 -32.69 5.24
N LEU A 315 -50.42 -31.92 6.32
CA LEU A 315 -51.57 -32.05 7.23
C LEU A 315 -52.90 -31.73 6.52
N GLY A 316 -52.94 -30.68 5.70
CA GLY A 316 -54.13 -30.38 4.90
C GLY A 316 -54.48 -31.51 3.94
N GLU A 317 -53.47 -32.14 3.33
CA GLU A 317 -53.65 -33.27 2.41
C GLU A 317 -54.18 -34.52 3.13
N SER A 318 -53.63 -34.88 4.29
CA SER A 318 -54.13 -36.01 5.09
C SER A 318 -55.59 -35.79 5.51
N GLN A 319 -55.93 -34.58 5.95
CA GLN A 319 -57.28 -34.20 6.35
C GLN A 319 -58.29 -34.25 5.21
N SER A 320 -57.93 -33.73 4.03
CA SER A 320 -58.78 -33.84 2.82
C SER A 320 -59.08 -35.29 2.47
N ARG A 321 -58.11 -36.21 2.61
CA ARG A 321 -58.30 -37.64 2.35
C ARG A 321 -59.19 -38.33 3.41
N LEU A 322 -59.23 -37.80 4.62
CA LEU A 322 -60.10 -38.26 5.71
C LEU A 322 -61.51 -37.63 5.65
N GLY A 323 -61.77 -36.71 4.72
CA GLY A 323 -63.03 -35.98 4.60
C GLY A 323 -63.17 -34.79 5.56
N GLU A 324 -62.10 -34.41 6.25
CA GLU A 324 -62.06 -33.27 7.18
C GLU A 324 -61.78 -31.95 6.45
N TYR A 325 -62.61 -31.62 5.44
CA TYR A 325 -62.32 -30.54 4.50
C TYR A 325 -62.18 -29.15 5.15
N ASP A 326 -62.97 -28.82 6.18
CA ASP A 326 -62.84 -27.55 6.90
C ASP A 326 -61.48 -27.39 7.59
N ALA A 327 -60.95 -28.47 8.15
CA ALA A 327 -59.63 -28.47 8.78
C ALA A 327 -58.52 -28.33 7.72
N ALA A 328 -58.67 -29.03 6.60
CA ALA A 328 -57.76 -28.95 5.47
C ALA A 328 -57.68 -27.52 4.90
N ILE A 329 -58.82 -26.86 4.69
CA ILE A 329 -58.90 -25.47 4.20
C ILE A 329 -58.13 -24.52 5.12
N ARG A 330 -58.28 -24.64 6.44
CA ARG A 330 -57.55 -23.81 7.41
C ARG A 330 -56.05 -24.01 7.30
N ASN A 331 -55.60 -25.26 7.22
CA ASN A 331 -54.17 -25.58 7.16
C ASN A 331 -53.53 -25.17 5.84
N PHE A 332 -54.19 -25.40 4.70
CA PHE A 332 -53.71 -24.90 3.40
C PHE A 332 -53.67 -23.36 3.35
N SER A 333 -54.67 -22.68 3.89
CA SER A 333 -54.69 -21.21 3.97
C SER A 333 -53.52 -20.68 4.78
N ARG A 334 -53.23 -21.30 5.93
CA ARG A 334 -52.08 -20.95 6.77
C ARG A 334 -50.75 -21.23 6.07
N ALA A 335 -50.64 -22.35 5.37
CA ALA A 335 -49.45 -22.68 4.58
C ALA A 335 -49.21 -21.66 3.45
N ALA A 336 -50.27 -21.22 2.76
CA ALA A 336 -50.19 -20.22 1.70
C ALA A 336 -49.73 -18.85 2.23
N GLN A 337 -50.19 -18.43 3.40
CA GLN A 337 -49.77 -17.17 4.04
C GLN A 337 -48.28 -17.15 4.40
N MET A 338 -47.67 -18.32 4.64
CA MET A 338 -46.24 -18.42 4.95
C MET A 338 -45.33 -18.28 3.71
N LEU A 339 -45.88 -18.28 2.49
CA LEU A 339 -45.15 -18.22 1.23
C LEU A 339 -45.53 -16.97 0.41
N PRO A 340 -45.02 -15.77 0.77
CA PRO A 340 -45.37 -14.52 0.10
C PRO A 340 -44.98 -14.49 -1.39
N GLU A 341 -45.77 -13.78 -2.21
CA GLU A 341 -45.63 -13.67 -3.68
C GLU A 341 -44.25 -13.29 -4.19
N ALA A 342 -43.47 -12.56 -3.40
CA ALA A 342 -42.14 -12.10 -3.80
C ALA A 342 -41.05 -13.19 -3.73
N ARG A 343 -41.30 -14.36 -3.14
CA ARG A 343 -40.35 -15.48 -3.11
C ARG A 343 -40.59 -16.42 -4.29
N ILE A 344 -39.96 -16.09 -5.43
CA ILE A 344 -39.90 -16.92 -6.66
C ILE A 344 -39.26 -18.31 -6.40
N ALA A 345 -38.68 -18.56 -5.23
CA ALA A 345 -37.85 -19.73 -4.94
C ALA A 345 -38.60 -21.08 -4.85
N THR A 346 -39.93 -21.13 -4.67
CA THR A 346 -40.68 -22.40 -4.58
C THR A 346 -42.04 -22.41 -5.32
N PRO A 347 -42.05 -22.26 -6.66
CA PRO A 347 -43.30 -22.24 -7.44
C PRO A 347 -44.13 -23.53 -7.30
N GLY A 348 -43.47 -24.68 -7.26
CA GLY A 348 -44.13 -25.99 -7.17
C GLY A 348 -44.86 -26.24 -5.85
N LEU A 349 -44.26 -25.85 -4.71
CA LEU A 349 -44.90 -26.01 -3.40
C LEU A 349 -46.15 -25.13 -3.28
N ARG A 350 -46.06 -23.87 -3.71
CA ARG A 350 -47.19 -22.95 -3.69
C ARG A 350 -48.33 -23.45 -4.58
N ALA A 351 -48.02 -23.92 -5.79
CA ALA A 351 -49.02 -24.51 -6.69
C ALA A 351 -49.72 -25.71 -6.04
N ARG A 352 -48.97 -26.61 -5.39
CA ARG A 352 -49.52 -27.76 -4.66
C ARG A 352 -50.47 -27.33 -3.53
N ILE A 353 -50.07 -26.32 -2.74
CA ILE A 353 -50.89 -25.77 -1.64
C ILE A 353 -52.20 -25.16 -2.16
N LEU A 354 -52.13 -24.36 -3.22
CA LEU A 354 -53.31 -23.72 -3.80
C LEU A 354 -54.25 -24.73 -4.48
N ALA A 355 -53.69 -25.74 -5.15
CA ALA A 355 -54.46 -26.83 -5.72
C ALA A 355 -55.21 -27.62 -4.62
N GLY A 356 -54.51 -27.97 -3.54
CA GLY A 356 -55.11 -28.63 -2.37
C GLY A 356 -56.20 -27.78 -1.71
N LEU A 357 -55.98 -26.47 -1.58
CA LEU A 357 -56.97 -25.53 -1.07
C LEU A 357 -58.23 -25.50 -1.94
N GLY A 358 -58.07 -25.35 -3.26
CA GLY A 358 -59.19 -25.30 -4.21
C GLY A 358 -60.00 -26.61 -4.22
N GLN A 359 -59.32 -27.76 -4.16
CA GLN A 359 -59.98 -29.07 -4.07
C GLN A 359 -60.79 -29.21 -2.77
N ALA A 360 -60.21 -28.81 -1.63
CA ALA A 360 -60.90 -28.88 -0.36
C ALA A 360 -62.11 -27.92 -0.29
N GLN A 361 -61.99 -26.71 -0.86
CA GLN A 361 -63.10 -25.76 -0.94
C GLN A 361 -64.26 -26.28 -1.81
N SER A 362 -63.95 -26.88 -2.95
CA SER A 362 -64.95 -27.47 -3.85
C SER A 362 -65.66 -28.71 -3.27
N ALA A 363 -65.16 -29.28 -2.16
CA ALA A 363 -65.80 -30.40 -1.49
C ALA A 363 -66.81 -29.95 -0.41
N VAL A 364 -66.79 -28.68 0.01
CA VAL A 364 -67.63 -28.11 1.07
C VAL A 364 -68.75 -27.21 0.51
N GLY A 365 -68.55 -26.64 -0.68
CA GLY A 365 -69.54 -25.84 -1.41
C GLY A 365 -69.72 -26.34 -2.83
#